data_AF-A0A957N5G0-F1
#
_entry.id   AF-A0A957N5G0-F1
#
_cell.length_a   1.000
_cell.length_b   1.000
_cell.length_c   1.000
_cell.angle_alpha   90.00
_cell.angle_beta   90.00
_cell.angle_gamma   90.00
#
_symmetry.space_group_name_H-M   'P 1'
#
loop_
_entity.id
_entity.type
_entity.pdbx_description
1 polymer ?
#
loop_
_entity_poly.entity_id
_entity_poly.type
_entity_poly.pdbx_seq_one_letter_code
_entity_poly.pdbx_strand_id
1 'polypeptide(L)'
;VEESGWVVLQYWFFYLYNNWRSRFNGANDHEADWEMVCIYLAERPDSDGVHSLDAFQPEWVAYASHDYSGDDLRRRWDDPELGKLGSHPVVYVGAGSHASYFSPGEYLTELALPFTAPLVRISGRVQTFWRNTLRQYTGEESTKDFDQYASIFRIPFVDYARGDGLSIGPGQARTWDTPVLLNPAPPWVTGYRGLWGLYTRDPFNGEDAPAGPMYNRDGSVRLAWYDPVAWAGLDKVVPFAEAEQTARRELDTVRTRQQEVRNLVADEERALASLGTRFAATRTQPHLQAMQATLQEEIETRTRALNTLRAEYTDNLALMDALRAYAQRLAAGERGPVRAHIKHAHQPAEPPHSRRTRFAEVWAAISVGLMLLVVIFLAYFLPGYLAGGLAAIIALFAFIEASIRGRLDQLITSVTFALTLIAALVLLYQFYWEIIVLVVLAAGVYILFDNLRELIR
;
A
#
# COMPACT_ATOMS: atom_id res chain seq x y z
N VAL A 1 -25.03 -6.13 -7.52
CA VAL A 1 -24.25 -5.82 -8.73
C VAL A 1 -23.66 -7.12 -9.23
N GLU A 2 -23.67 -7.39 -10.53
CA GLU A 2 -23.02 -8.58 -11.10
C GLU A 2 -21.79 -8.13 -11.90
N GLU A 3 -20.61 -8.61 -11.51
CA GLU A 3 -19.35 -8.13 -12.08
C GLU A 3 -18.25 -9.20 -11.91
N SER A 4 -17.53 -9.51 -12.99
CA SER A 4 -16.35 -10.40 -12.96
C SER A 4 -16.59 -11.75 -12.28
N GLY A 5 -17.78 -12.35 -12.47
CA GLY A 5 -18.18 -13.62 -11.85
C GLY A 5 -18.68 -13.52 -10.41
N TRP A 6 -18.76 -12.31 -9.85
CA TRP A 6 -19.25 -12.04 -8.50
C TRP A 6 -20.64 -11.41 -8.52
N VAL A 7 -21.51 -11.84 -7.60
CA VAL A 7 -22.71 -11.10 -7.21
C VAL A 7 -22.40 -10.34 -5.92
N VAL A 8 -22.30 -9.02 -6.02
CA VAL A 8 -21.97 -8.13 -4.91
C VAL A 8 -23.24 -7.57 -4.27
N LEU A 9 -23.42 -7.86 -2.98
CA LEU A 9 -24.41 -7.21 -2.11
C LEU A 9 -23.73 -6.04 -1.39
N GLN A 10 -24.07 -4.82 -1.77
CA GLN A 10 -23.56 -3.60 -1.13
C GLN A 10 -24.57 -3.07 -0.12
N TYR A 11 -24.14 -2.93 1.13
CA TYR A 11 -24.90 -2.31 2.21
C TYR A 11 -24.28 -0.96 2.53
N TRP A 12 -25.07 0.10 2.44
CA TRP A 12 -24.66 1.45 2.76
C TRP A 12 -25.34 1.91 4.04
N PHE A 13 -24.56 2.50 4.96
CA PHE A 13 -25.01 2.98 6.26
C PHE A 13 -24.85 4.49 6.31
N PHE A 14 -25.93 5.18 6.65
CA PHE A 14 -25.93 6.62 6.83
C PHE A 14 -25.91 6.97 8.31
N TYR A 15 -24.92 7.73 8.73
CA TYR A 15 -24.85 8.32 10.06
C TYR A 15 -25.18 9.80 9.95
N LEU A 16 -25.89 10.35 10.95
CA LEU A 16 -26.26 11.76 10.92
C LEU A 16 -25.08 12.69 11.24
N TYR A 17 -24.10 12.20 12.00
CA TYR A 17 -22.99 13.03 12.45
C TYR A 17 -21.80 12.18 12.88
N ASN A 18 -20.61 12.53 12.39
CA ASN A 18 -19.32 12.03 12.83
C ASN A 18 -18.75 13.00 13.88
N ASN A 19 -18.56 12.51 15.11
CA ASN A 19 -18.05 13.31 16.23
C ASN A 19 -16.72 12.77 16.77
N TRP A 20 -15.89 12.23 15.89
CA TRP A 20 -14.65 11.55 16.25
C TRP A 20 -13.70 12.46 17.03
N ARG A 21 -13.52 13.72 16.61
CA ARG A 21 -12.68 14.71 17.32
C ARG A 21 -13.27 15.09 18.67
N SER A 22 -14.52 15.54 18.70
CA SER A 22 -15.11 16.11 19.93
C SER A 22 -15.45 15.09 21.01
N ARG A 23 -15.71 13.83 20.68
CA ARG A 23 -16.07 12.79 21.67
C ARG A 23 -15.03 11.71 21.87
N PHE A 24 -14.18 11.47 20.89
CA PHE A 24 -13.27 10.32 20.90
C PHE A 24 -11.81 10.70 20.63
N ASN A 25 -11.46 12.00 20.67
CA ASN A 25 -10.10 12.51 20.44
C ASN A 25 -9.49 12.07 19.09
N GLY A 26 -10.36 11.84 18.11
CA GLY A 26 -10.00 11.55 16.74
C GLY A 26 -9.68 12.79 15.92
N ALA A 27 -9.73 12.63 14.60
CA ALA A 27 -9.22 13.62 13.68
C ALA A 27 -10.18 14.77 13.38
N ASN A 28 -11.47 14.48 13.23
CA ASN A 28 -12.45 15.44 12.73
C ASN A 28 -13.85 15.27 13.35
N ASP A 29 -14.66 16.31 13.17
CA ASP A 29 -16.11 16.23 13.30
C ASP A 29 -16.72 16.68 11.98
N HIS A 30 -17.80 16.04 11.53
CA HIS A 30 -18.55 16.52 10.36
C HIS A 30 -20.00 16.05 10.39
N GLU A 31 -20.84 16.82 9.71
CA GLU A 31 -22.21 16.43 9.43
C GLU A 31 -22.22 15.27 8.44
N ALA A 32 -23.12 14.31 8.71
CA ALA A 32 -23.29 13.07 8.00
C ALA A 32 -22.07 12.14 7.93
N ASP A 33 -22.34 10.86 7.70
CA ASP A 33 -21.34 9.90 7.30
C ASP A 33 -21.92 8.78 6.44
N TRP A 34 -21.12 8.23 5.53
CA TRP A 34 -21.50 7.13 4.67
C TRP A 34 -20.47 6.01 4.73
N GLU A 35 -20.87 4.91 5.37
CA GLU A 35 -20.06 3.69 5.46
C GLU A 35 -20.65 2.58 4.61
N MET A 36 -19.82 1.58 4.31
CA MET A 36 -20.20 0.52 3.40
C MET A 36 -19.65 -0.85 3.79
N VAL A 37 -20.47 -1.88 3.59
CA VAL A 37 -20.09 -3.29 3.70
C VAL A 37 -20.49 -4.01 2.42
N CYS A 38 -19.55 -4.71 1.81
CA CYS A 38 -19.79 -5.57 0.65
C CYS A 38 -19.73 -7.04 1.04
N ILE A 39 -20.72 -7.82 0.61
CA ILE A 39 -20.68 -9.29 0.61
C ILE A 39 -20.59 -9.75 -0.84
N TYR A 40 -19.57 -10.56 -1.13
CA TYR A 40 -19.30 -11.09 -2.47
C TYR A 40 -19.75 -12.54 -2.51
N LEU A 41 -20.77 -12.80 -3.34
CA LEU A 41 -21.29 -14.12 -3.58
C LEU A 41 -20.74 -14.67 -4.89
N ALA A 42 -20.44 -15.96 -4.91
CA ALA A 42 -20.18 -16.72 -6.11
C ALA A 42 -21.29 -17.75 -6.31
N GLU A 43 -21.50 -18.16 -7.55
CA GLU A 43 -22.35 -19.30 -7.84
C GLU A 43 -21.71 -20.57 -7.25
N ARG A 44 -22.55 -21.45 -6.70
CA ARG A 44 -22.09 -22.72 -6.14
C ARG A 44 -21.68 -23.67 -7.25
N PRO A 45 -20.68 -24.54 -7.03
CA PRO A 45 -20.26 -25.52 -8.03
C PRO A 45 -21.37 -26.51 -8.45
N ASP A 46 -22.38 -26.71 -7.60
CA ASP A 46 -23.49 -27.66 -7.78
C ASP A 46 -24.80 -26.99 -8.24
N SER A 47 -24.78 -25.70 -8.60
CA SER A 47 -25.98 -25.04 -9.13
C SER A 47 -26.39 -25.67 -10.47
N ASP A 48 -27.69 -25.77 -10.69
CA ASP A 48 -28.29 -26.21 -11.96
C ASP A 48 -28.42 -25.05 -12.97
N GLY A 49 -27.75 -23.92 -12.72
CA GLY A 49 -27.83 -22.70 -13.51
C GLY A 49 -29.17 -21.97 -13.39
N VAL A 50 -30.08 -22.41 -12.51
CA VAL A 50 -31.28 -21.65 -12.18
C VAL A 50 -30.88 -20.56 -11.19
N HIS A 51 -31.05 -19.30 -11.57
CA HIS A 51 -30.84 -18.12 -10.70
C HIS A 51 -31.84 -18.09 -9.53
N SER A 52 -31.67 -19.02 -8.60
CA SER A 52 -32.32 -19.06 -7.31
C SER A 52 -31.33 -18.54 -6.25
N LEU A 53 -31.85 -18.02 -5.14
CA LEU A 53 -30.99 -17.52 -4.06
C LEU A 53 -30.07 -18.63 -3.49
N ASP A 54 -30.51 -19.89 -3.57
CA ASP A 54 -29.76 -21.04 -3.06
C ASP A 54 -28.57 -21.43 -3.96
N ALA A 55 -28.56 -20.96 -5.21
CA ALA A 55 -27.46 -21.17 -6.15
C ALA A 55 -26.21 -20.35 -5.80
N PHE A 56 -26.30 -19.39 -4.89
CA PHE A 56 -25.18 -18.54 -4.50
C PHE A 56 -24.66 -18.88 -3.10
N GLN A 57 -23.37 -18.64 -2.90
CA GLN A 57 -22.73 -18.71 -1.59
C GLN A 57 -21.80 -17.51 -1.38
N PRO A 58 -21.73 -16.96 -0.17
CA PRO A 58 -20.76 -15.93 0.15
C PRO A 58 -19.35 -16.52 0.20
N GLU A 59 -18.41 -15.86 -0.46
CA GLU A 59 -16.99 -16.26 -0.44
C GLU A 59 -16.11 -15.20 0.23
N TRP A 60 -16.48 -13.93 0.11
CA TRP A 60 -15.72 -12.83 0.68
C TRP A 60 -16.65 -11.77 1.26
N VAL A 61 -16.11 -11.00 2.20
CA VAL A 61 -16.73 -9.79 2.75
C VAL A 61 -15.67 -8.71 2.87
N ALA A 62 -16.02 -7.46 2.61
CA ALA A 62 -15.14 -6.32 2.76
C ALA A 62 -15.86 -5.19 3.50
N TYR A 63 -15.16 -4.57 4.44
CA TYR A 63 -15.66 -3.48 5.29
C TYR A 63 -14.95 -2.19 4.90
N ALA A 64 -15.70 -1.10 4.72
CA ALA A 64 -15.13 0.22 4.53
C ALA A 64 -14.48 0.70 5.83
N SER A 65 -13.28 1.25 5.71
CA SER A 65 -12.53 1.81 6.83
C SER A 65 -11.76 2.99 6.28
N HIS A 66 -12.21 4.21 6.57
CA HIS A 66 -11.62 5.44 6.02
C HIS A 66 -11.46 5.36 4.48
N ASP A 67 -10.38 5.92 3.94
CA ASP A 67 -10.06 5.89 2.50
C ASP A 67 -9.25 4.65 2.07
N TYR A 68 -9.18 3.60 2.90
CA TYR A 68 -8.49 2.37 2.52
C TYR A 68 -9.22 1.67 1.37
N SER A 69 -8.46 0.92 0.57
CA SER A 69 -8.97 0.08 -0.51
C SER A 69 -8.01 -1.08 -0.79
N GLY A 70 -8.47 -2.09 -1.53
CA GLY A 70 -7.65 -3.22 -1.95
C GLY A 70 -7.68 -4.39 -0.98
N ASP A 71 -6.58 -5.16 -0.98
CA ASP A 71 -6.57 -6.52 -0.43
C ASP A 71 -6.85 -6.59 1.07
N ASP A 72 -6.29 -5.68 1.84
CA ASP A 72 -6.32 -5.76 3.31
C ASP A 72 -7.73 -5.58 3.91
N LEU A 73 -8.66 -5.00 3.16
CA LEU A 73 -10.04 -4.75 3.58
C LEU A 73 -10.92 -6.00 3.62
N ARG A 74 -10.58 -7.04 2.86
CA ARG A 74 -11.46 -8.22 2.73
C ARG A 74 -11.05 -9.36 3.66
N ARG A 75 -12.05 -10.13 4.08
CA ARG A 75 -11.89 -11.43 4.73
C ARG A 75 -12.63 -12.49 3.95
N ARG A 76 -12.05 -13.69 3.90
CA ARG A 76 -12.74 -14.84 3.32
C ARG A 76 -13.90 -15.22 4.24
N TRP A 77 -14.98 -15.76 3.68
CA TRP A 77 -16.19 -16.04 4.45
C TRP A 77 -15.98 -17.03 5.61
N ASP A 78 -15.03 -17.95 5.45
CA ASP A 78 -14.60 -18.95 6.44
C ASP A 78 -13.44 -18.46 7.35
N ASP A 79 -13.02 -17.19 7.24
CA ASP A 79 -12.00 -16.64 8.12
C ASP A 79 -12.51 -16.61 9.58
N PRO A 80 -11.76 -17.17 10.55
CA PRO A 80 -12.14 -17.13 11.97
C PRO A 80 -12.28 -15.74 12.58
N GLU A 81 -11.60 -14.72 12.02
CA GLU A 81 -11.76 -13.31 12.45
C GLU A 81 -13.11 -12.73 12.03
N LEU A 82 -13.74 -13.28 10.99
CA LEU A 82 -15.07 -12.88 10.58
C LEU A 82 -16.13 -13.48 11.51
N GLY A 83 -16.44 -12.74 12.57
CA GLY A 83 -17.59 -13.01 13.43
C GLY A 83 -18.91 -12.98 12.65
N LYS A 84 -19.78 -13.97 12.88
CA LYS A 84 -21.08 -14.09 12.21
C LYS A 84 -22.16 -14.51 13.21
N LEU A 85 -23.36 -13.95 13.07
CA LEU A 85 -24.59 -14.41 13.72
C LEU A 85 -25.46 -15.10 12.66
N GLY A 86 -25.43 -16.43 12.61
CA GLY A 86 -26.00 -17.18 11.49
C GLY A 86 -25.27 -16.84 10.19
N SER A 87 -25.99 -16.31 9.20
CA SER A 87 -25.43 -15.83 7.93
C SER A 87 -25.06 -14.34 7.93
N HIS A 88 -25.24 -13.63 9.06
CA HIS A 88 -25.02 -12.18 9.13
C HIS A 88 -23.61 -11.87 9.67
N PRO A 89 -22.74 -11.19 8.89
CA PRO A 89 -21.47 -10.68 9.39
C PRO A 89 -21.65 -9.71 10.55
N VAL A 90 -20.78 -9.82 11.56
CA VAL A 90 -20.69 -8.85 12.66
C VAL A 90 -19.68 -7.78 12.28
N VAL A 91 -20.07 -6.52 12.45
CA VAL A 91 -19.27 -5.34 12.14
C VAL A 91 -19.03 -4.57 13.43
N TYR A 92 -17.76 -4.35 13.79
CA TYR A 92 -17.39 -3.48 14.90
C TYR A 92 -17.16 -2.07 14.37
N VAL A 93 -18.05 -1.15 14.73
CA VAL A 93 -18.04 0.23 14.24
C VAL A 93 -17.17 1.10 15.14
N GLY A 94 -16.25 1.85 14.55
CA GLY A 94 -15.42 2.83 15.24
C GLY A 94 -16.26 3.94 15.85
N ALA A 95 -16.09 4.17 17.16
CA ALA A 95 -16.87 5.18 17.86
C ALA A 95 -16.50 6.59 17.37
N GLY A 96 -17.49 7.30 16.83
CA GLY A 96 -17.33 8.63 16.26
C GLY A 96 -16.91 8.61 14.80
N SER A 97 -15.91 7.81 14.41
CA SER A 97 -15.37 7.72 13.04
C SER A 97 -16.16 6.85 12.08
N HIS A 98 -16.97 5.92 12.61
CA HIS A 98 -17.79 4.95 11.87
C HIS A 98 -17.05 3.90 11.01
N ALA A 99 -15.73 3.99 10.89
CA ALA A 99 -14.92 2.97 10.22
C ALA A 99 -15.25 1.55 10.72
N SER A 100 -15.31 0.59 9.80
CA SER A 100 -15.80 -0.76 10.09
C SER A 100 -14.66 -1.78 10.25
N TYR A 101 -14.71 -2.55 11.33
CA TYR A 101 -13.67 -3.50 11.73
C TYR A 101 -14.20 -4.92 11.95
N PHE A 102 -13.33 -5.92 11.75
CA PHE A 102 -13.69 -7.34 11.91
C PHE A 102 -13.61 -7.85 13.35
N SER A 103 -12.80 -7.21 14.20
CA SER A 103 -12.63 -7.61 15.60
C SER A 103 -12.71 -6.43 16.55
N PRO A 104 -13.10 -6.64 17.82
CA PRO A 104 -13.21 -5.55 18.76
C PRO A 104 -11.84 -5.07 19.23
N GLY A 105 -11.66 -3.77 19.37
CA GLY A 105 -10.47 -3.19 19.99
C GLY A 105 -10.22 -1.72 19.65
N GLU A 106 -9.00 -1.27 19.92
CA GLU A 106 -8.54 0.09 19.63
C GLU A 106 -7.55 0.04 18.48
N TYR A 107 -7.82 0.76 17.40
CA TYR A 107 -7.03 0.68 16.17
C TYR A 107 -6.24 1.97 15.98
N LEU A 108 -4.95 1.84 15.71
CA LEU A 108 -4.14 2.98 15.31
C LEU A 108 -4.35 3.22 13.82
N THR A 109 -5.00 4.33 13.48
CA THR A 109 -5.18 4.75 12.10
C THR A 109 -4.29 5.94 11.79
N GLU A 110 -3.68 5.90 10.62
CA GLU A 110 -2.82 6.97 10.15
C GLU A 110 -3.54 7.74 9.05
N LEU A 111 -3.93 8.99 9.32
CA LEU A 111 -4.52 9.84 8.29
C LEU A 111 -3.43 10.59 7.54
N ALA A 112 -3.45 10.47 6.22
CA ALA A 112 -2.61 11.26 5.33
C ALA A 112 -3.20 12.67 5.20
N LEU A 113 -2.40 13.69 5.50
CA LEU A 113 -2.84 15.08 5.36
C LEU A 113 -2.74 15.50 3.88
N PRO A 114 -3.83 15.98 3.25
CA PRO A 114 -3.88 16.22 1.80
C PRO A 114 -2.99 17.38 1.29
N PHE A 115 -2.40 18.19 2.17
CA PHE A 115 -1.55 19.32 1.76
C PHE A 115 -0.21 18.94 1.13
N THR A 116 0.20 17.66 1.18
CA THR A 116 1.45 17.19 0.54
C THR A 116 1.30 16.86 -0.94
N ALA A 117 0.07 16.73 -1.45
CA ALA A 117 -0.22 16.36 -2.85
C ALA A 117 0.47 17.23 -3.93
N PRO A 118 0.67 18.56 -3.75
CA PRO A 118 1.41 19.37 -4.72
C PRO A 118 2.92 19.08 -4.76
N LEU A 119 3.53 18.77 -3.61
CA LEU A 119 4.97 18.49 -3.48
C LEU A 119 5.32 17.09 -4.04
N VAL A 120 4.40 16.13 -3.93
CA VAL A 120 4.52 14.78 -4.49
C VAL A 120 4.52 14.77 -6.02
N ARG A 121 3.83 15.72 -6.67
CA ARG A 121 3.89 15.89 -8.13
C ARG A 121 5.24 16.39 -8.64
N ILE A 122 6.03 17.07 -7.79
CA ILE A 122 7.37 17.55 -8.12
C ILE A 122 8.40 16.42 -7.97
N SER A 123 8.30 15.59 -6.94
CA SER A 123 9.20 14.45 -6.75
C SER A 123 9.03 13.37 -7.84
N GLY A 124 7.81 13.15 -8.33
CA GLY A 124 7.55 12.26 -9.47
C GLY A 124 8.26 12.68 -10.77
N ARG A 125 8.33 13.99 -11.07
CA ARG A 125 9.06 14.51 -12.25
C ARG A 125 10.57 14.38 -12.12
N VAL A 126 11.10 14.62 -10.92
CA VAL A 126 12.53 14.45 -10.63
C VAL A 126 12.93 12.98 -10.76
N GLN A 127 12.14 12.06 -10.20
CA GLN A 127 12.45 10.63 -10.25
C GLN A 127 12.30 10.03 -11.66
N THR A 128 11.37 10.53 -12.47
CA THR A 128 11.23 10.13 -13.89
C THR A 128 12.41 10.61 -14.72
N PHE A 129 12.90 11.82 -14.44
CA PHE A 129 14.15 12.34 -15.01
C PHE A 129 15.36 11.49 -14.60
N TRP A 130 15.50 11.14 -13.31
CA TRP A 130 16.59 10.28 -12.82
C TRP A 130 16.51 8.83 -13.35
N ARG A 131 15.32 8.23 -13.47
CA ARG A 131 15.12 6.89 -14.06
C ARG A 131 15.52 6.85 -15.54
N ASN A 132 15.12 7.86 -16.30
CA ASN A 132 15.44 7.94 -17.73
C ASN A 132 16.92 8.25 -17.98
N THR A 133 17.58 8.98 -17.08
CA THR A 133 19.00 9.33 -17.22
C THR A 133 19.97 8.28 -16.65
N LEU A 134 19.57 7.46 -15.66
CA LEU A 134 20.47 6.46 -15.03
C LEU A 134 20.26 4.99 -15.42
N ARG A 135 19.30 4.62 -16.29
CA ARG A 135 19.11 3.22 -16.76
C ARG A 135 19.22 2.17 -15.64
N GLN A 136 18.69 2.46 -14.46
CA GLN A 136 18.55 1.45 -13.41
C GLN A 136 17.33 0.58 -13.74
N TYR A 137 17.62 -0.62 -14.24
CA TYR A 137 16.66 -1.69 -14.41
C TYR A 137 16.32 -2.24 -13.02
N THR A 138 15.16 -1.83 -12.50
CA THR A 138 14.53 -2.45 -11.33
C THR A 138 13.07 -2.68 -11.70
N GLY A 139 12.64 -3.92 -11.51
CA GLY A 139 11.43 -4.50 -12.09
C GLY A 139 10.12 -3.77 -11.77
N GLU A 140 9.15 -4.01 -12.63
CA GLU A 140 7.77 -3.53 -12.56
C GLU A 140 7.02 -4.06 -11.33
N GLU A 141 7.32 -3.53 -10.14
CA GLU A 141 6.42 -3.65 -8.96
C GLU A 141 6.25 -2.32 -8.20
N SER A 142 6.97 -1.26 -8.55
CA SER A 142 7.11 -0.09 -7.68
C SER A 142 6.10 1.06 -7.92
N THR A 143 5.01 0.86 -8.66
CA THR A 143 4.01 1.92 -8.87
C THR A 143 2.94 1.97 -7.80
N LYS A 144 2.74 0.92 -7.01
CA LYS A 144 1.79 0.92 -5.87
C LYS A 144 2.38 1.44 -4.56
N ASP A 145 3.68 1.35 -4.39
CA ASP A 145 4.36 1.82 -3.17
C ASP A 145 4.47 3.35 -3.10
N PHE A 146 4.40 4.06 -4.22
CA PHE A 146 4.71 5.50 -4.25
C PHE A 146 3.66 6.36 -3.54
N ASP A 147 2.38 5.98 -3.57
CA ASP A 147 1.33 6.66 -2.79
C ASP A 147 1.47 6.39 -1.28
N GLN A 148 2.02 5.23 -0.92
CA GLN A 148 2.24 4.85 0.48
C GLN A 148 3.43 5.62 1.09
N TYR A 149 4.50 5.87 0.32
CA TYR A 149 5.69 6.62 0.77
C TYR A 149 5.61 8.15 0.62
N ALA A 150 4.62 8.68 -0.11
CA ALA A 150 4.48 10.10 -0.39
C ALA A 150 3.85 10.96 0.74
N SER A 151 3.41 10.33 1.84
CA SER A 151 2.81 11.01 3.01
C SER A 151 3.79 11.03 4.19
N ILE A 152 4.81 11.88 4.10
CA ILE A 152 5.88 12.02 5.12
C ILE A 152 5.35 12.54 6.48
N PHE A 153 4.11 13.03 6.55
CA PHE A 153 3.45 13.40 7.80
C PHE A 153 2.10 12.69 7.92
N ARG A 154 2.07 11.63 8.74
CA ARG A 154 0.84 10.98 9.19
C ARG A 154 0.70 11.23 10.68
N ILE A 155 -0.44 11.79 11.08
CA ILE A 155 -0.76 11.97 12.51
C ILE A 155 -1.55 10.73 12.92
N PRO A 156 -1.05 9.95 13.90
CA PRO A 156 -1.78 8.78 14.37
C PRO A 156 -3.00 9.21 15.19
N PHE A 157 -4.16 8.63 14.87
CA PHE A 157 -5.37 8.71 15.67
C PHE A 157 -5.82 7.32 16.09
N VAL A 158 -6.68 7.26 17.11
CA VAL A 158 -7.21 5.99 17.62
C VAL A 158 -8.68 5.87 17.24
N ASP A 159 -9.02 4.75 16.62
CA ASP A 159 -10.39 4.30 16.41
C ASP A 159 -10.80 3.32 17.49
N TYR A 160 -11.92 3.62 18.15
CA TYR A 160 -12.44 2.79 19.25
C TYR A 160 -13.57 1.90 18.73
N ALA A 161 -13.22 0.72 18.22
CA ALA A 161 -14.16 -0.28 17.76
C ALA A 161 -14.33 -1.39 18.82
N ARG A 162 -14.55 -1.02 20.09
CA ARG A 162 -14.43 -1.95 21.23
C ARG A 162 -15.58 -2.95 21.39
N GLY A 163 -16.70 -2.73 20.69
CA GLY A 163 -17.89 -3.57 20.80
C GLY A 163 -18.65 -3.47 22.13
N ASP A 164 -18.35 -2.46 22.95
CA ASP A 164 -18.99 -2.17 24.25
C ASP A 164 -20.19 -1.20 24.13
N GLY A 165 -20.57 -0.84 22.89
CA GLY A 165 -21.65 0.08 22.57
C GLY A 165 -22.99 -0.58 22.24
N LEU A 166 -23.87 0.19 21.59
CA LEU A 166 -25.17 -0.30 21.10
C LEU A 166 -24.97 -1.33 19.98
N SER A 167 -25.65 -2.46 20.08
CA SER A 167 -25.72 -3.46 19.02
C SER A 167 -27.04 -3.36 18.25
N ILE A 168 -26.97 -3.42 16.91
CA ILE A 168 -28.11 -3.38 16.00
C ILE A 168 -28.10 -4.64 15.14
N GLY A 169 -29.21 -5.39 15.10
CA GLY A 169 -29.35 -6.55 14.24
C GLY A 169 -30.25 -7.64 14.81
N PRO A 170 -30.31 -8.80 14.13
CA PRO A 170 -31.10 -9.94 14.58
C PRO A 170 -30.72 -10.36 16.02
N GLY A 171 -31.73 -10.52 16.88
CA GLY A 171 -31.53 -10.90 18.28
C GLY A 171 -31.00 -9.80 19.20
N GLN A 172 -30.82 -8.57 18.71
CA GLN A 172 -30.41 -7.41 19.51
C GLN A 172 -31.62 -6.57 19.94
N ALA A 173 -31.41 -5.66 20.90
CA ALA A 173 -32.45 -4.76 21.38
C ALA A 173 -32.97 -3.79 20.29
N ARG A 174 -32.13 -3.51 19.27
CA ARG A 174 -32.49 -2.75 18.08
C ARG A 174 -32.35 -3.65 16.86
N THR A 175 -33.35 -3.69 16.01
CA THR A 175 -33.37 -4.47 14.77
C THR A 175 -33.25 -3.55 13.56
N TRP A 176 -32.85 -4.10 12.43
CA TRP A 176 -32.89 -3.40 11.15
C TRP A 176 -34.33 -3.21 10.69
N ASP A 177 -34.63 -2.02 10.16
CA ASP A 177 -35.85 -1.79 9.38
C ASP A 177 -35.68 -2.35 7.96
N THR A 178 -36.77 -2.34 7.18
CA THR A 178 -36.73 -2.72 5.76
C THR A 178 -35.69 -1.87 5.01
N PRO A 179 -34.74 -2.51 4.29
CA PRO A 179 -33.67 -1.78 3.62
C PRO A 179 -34.23 -0.92 2.47
N VAL A 180 -33.63 0.26 2.30
CA VAL A 180 -33.90 1.12 1.14
C VAL A 180 -33.09 0.59 -0.04
N LEU A 181 -33.77 0.13 -1.09
CA LEU A 181 -33.10 -0.40 -2.29
C LEU A 181 -32.45 0.74 -3.08
N LEU A 182 -31.17 0.57 -3.38
CA LEU A 182 -30.41 1.46 -4.27
C LEU A 182 -30.29 0.90 -5.70
N ASN A 183 -31.03 -0.16 -6.03
CA ASN A 183 -31.06 -0.73 -7.37
C ASN A 183 -32.52 -0.82 -7.87
N PRO A 184 -32.90 -0.12 -8.96
CA PRO A 184 -32.09 0.86 -9.68
C PRO A 184 -31.70 2.06 -8.82
N ALA A 185 -30.59 2.72 -9.16
CA ALA A 185 -30.06 3.85 -8.39
C ALA A 185 -31.08 5.01 -8.34
N PRO A 186 -31.55 5.43 -7.15
CA PRO A 186 -32.58 6.44 -7.05
C PRO A 186 -32.03 7.83 -7.43
N PRO A 187 -32.89 8.77 -7.87
CA PRO A 187 -32.45 10.09 -8.35
C PRO A 187 -31.63 10.91 -7.36
N TRP A 188 -31.84 10.72 -6.06
CA TRP A 188 -31.06 11.42 -5.03
C TRP A 188 -29.61 10.92 -4.92
N VAL A 189 -29.34 9.67 -5.30
CA VAL A 189 -27.97 9.13 -5.39
C VAL A 189 -27.28 9.63 -6.65
N THR A 190 -27.95 9.53 -7.80
CA THR A 190 -27.35 9.83 -9.10
C THR A 190 -27.28 11.32 -9.40
N GLY A 191 -28.25 12.11 -8.92
CA GLY A 191 -28.38 13.53 -9.21
C GLY A 191 -27.58 14.46 -8.29
N TYR A 192 -27.09 13.99 -7.15
CA TYR A 192 -26.41 14.83 -6.16
C TYR A 192 -24.93 14.49 -6.02
N ARG A 193 -24.06 15.36 -6.54
CA ARG A 193 -22.58 15.24 -6.50
C ARG A 193 -21.92 16.03 -5.36
N GLY A 194 -22.71 16.75 -4.57
CA GLY A 194 -22.21 17.62 -3.50
C GLY A 194 -21.89 16.87 -2.21
N LEU A 195 -21.56 17.65 -1.19
CA LEU A 195 -21.31 17.16 0.18
C LEU A 195 -22.64 17.05 0.94
N TRP A 196 -22.81 15.97 1.70
CA TRP A 196 -24.01 15.70 2.48
C TRP A 196 -23.97 16.40 3.83
N GLY A 197 -23.90 17.72 3.83
CA GLY A 197 -23.84 18.53 5.05
C GLY A 197 -23.03 19.79 4.85
N LEU A 198 -22.48 20.32 5.95
CA LEU A 198 -21.67 21.53 5.95
C LEU A 198 -20.38 21.39 5.12
N TYR A 199 -20.17 22.35 4.22
CA TYR A 199 -18.89 22.58 3.56
C TYR A 199 -18.14 23.69 4.29
N THR A 200 -17.23 23.31 5.19
CA THR A 200 -16.48 24.22 6.06
C THR A 200 -15.40 25.01 5.31
N ARG A 201 -14.90 24.46 4.20
CA ARG A 201 -13.77 25.00 3.43
C ARG A 201 -12.49 25.07 4.26
N ASP A 202 -12.33 24.15 5.20
CA ASP A 202 -11.12 24.08 5.99
C ASP A 202 -9.92 23.66 5.09
N PRO A 203 -8.70 24.17 5.32
CA PRO A 203 -7.56 23.87 4.46
C PRO A 203 -7.17 22.39 4.41
N PHE A 204 -7.66 21.59 5.36
CA PHE A 204 -7.32 20.19 5.53
C PHE A 204 -8.43 19.26 5.04
N ASN A 205 -9.57 19.78 4.61
CA ASN A 205 -10.80 19.05 4.28
C ASN A 205 -11.21 18.09 5.42
N GLY A 206 -10.78 18.32 6.66
CA GLY A 206 -10.98 17.40 7.77
C GLY A 206 -12.43 17.46 8.23
N GLU A 207 -12.96 18.68 8.36
CA GLU A 207 -14.30 18.93 8.92
C GLU A 207 -15.39 19.08 7.85
N ASP A 208 -15.02 18.98 6.57
CA ASP A 208 -15.99 18.94 5.48
C ASP A 208 -16.83 17.67 5.51
N ALA A 209 -18.15 17.85 5.36
CA ALA A 209 -19.09 16.74 5.22
C ALA A 209 -18.68 15.80 4.06
N PRO A 210 -18.99 14.50 4.15
CA PRO A 210 -18.64 13.55 3.11
C PRO A 210 -19.52 13.73 1.87
N ALA A 211 -19.04 13.28 0.72
CA ALA A 211 -19.90 13.10 -0.44
C ALA A 211 -20.79 11.86 -0.29
N GLY A 212 -21.82 11.73 -1.12
CA GLY A 212 -22.76 10.61 -1.06
C GLY A 212 -22.17 9.26 -1.50
N PRO A 213 -22.99 8.19 -1.53
CA PRO A 213 -22.56 6.84 -1.87
C PRO A 213 -21.91 6.68 -3.25
N MET A 214 -22.34 7.46 -4.23
CA MET A 214 -21.90 7.33 -5.63
C MET A 214 -20.67 8.18 -5.98
N TYR A 215 -20.46 9.30 -5.28
CA TYR A 215 -19.49 10.31 -5.71
C TYR A 215 -18.46 10.61 -4.63
N ASN A 216 -17.23 10.91 -5.06
CA ASN A 216 -16.17 11.46 -4.23
C ASN A 216 -16.43 12.96 -3.97
N ARG A 217 -15.67 13.56 -3.03
CA ARG A 217 -15.77 15.00 -2.71
C ARG A 217 -15.45 15.92 -3.90
N ASP A 218 -14.67 15.43 -4.87
CA ASP A 218 -14.36 16.14 -6.13
C ASP A 218 -15.44 15.95 -7.23
N GLY A 219 -16.51 15.19 -6.93
CA GLY A 219 -17.60 14.90 -7.85
C GLY A 219 -17.31 13.77 -8.85
N SER A 220 -16.13 13.13 -8.80
CA SER A 220 -15.84 11.90 -9.55
C SER A 220 -16.64 10.72 -8.99
N VAL A 221 -16.85 9.67 -9.78
CA VAL A 221 -17.58 8.48 -9.33
C VAL A 221 -16.66 7.62 -8.45
N ARG A 222 -17.14 7.17 -7.29
CA ARG A 222 -16.40 6.32 -6.36
C ARG A 222 -16.07 4.97 -6.99
N LEU A 223 -14.85 4.47 -6.76
CA LEU A 223 -14.43 3.12 -7.19
C LEU A 223 -15.40 2.05 -6.67
N ALA A 224 -15.75 2.10 -5.39
CA ALA A 224 -16.71 1.17 -4.79
C ALA A 224 -18.11 1.16 -5.46
N TRP A 225 -18.46 2.23 -6.18
CA TRP A 225 -19.73 2.33 -6.87
C TRP A 225 -19.67 1.74 -8.29
N TYR A 226 -18.65 2.10 -9.07
CA TYR A 226 -18.57 1.66 -10.48
C TYR A 226 -17.84 0.33 -10.68
N ASP A 227 -16.95 -0.05 -9.76
CA ASP A 227 -16.21 -1.33 -9.74
C ASP A 227 -15.96 -1.77 -8.28
N PRO A 228 -17.01 -2.26 -7.59
CA PRO A 228 -16.89 -2.80 -6.24
C PRO A 228 -15.95 -4.01 -6.11
N VAL A 229 -15.67 -4.71 -7.21
CA VAL A 229 -14.79 -5.88 -7.21
C VAL A 229 -13.33 -5.42 -7.05
N ALA A 230 -12.90 -4.44 -7.85
CA ALA A 230 -11.57 -3.83 -7.73
C ALA A 230 -11.39 -3.03 -6.43
N TRP A 231 -12.45 -2.38 -5.92
CA TRP A 231 -12.37 -1.68 -4.63
C TRP A 231 -11.89 -2.59 -3.48
N ALA A 232 -12.35 -3.84 -3.45
CA ALA A 232 -11.91 -4.83 -2.47
C ALA A 232 -10.72 -5.68 -2.94
N GLY A 233 -10.11 -5.38 -4.09
CA GLY A 233 -8.98 -6.12 -4.67
C GLY A 233 -9.30 -7.54 -5.15
N LEU A 234 -10.57 -7.82 -5.47
CA LEU A 234 -11.04 -9.12 -5.97
C LEU A 234 -10.98 -9.24 -7.51
N ASP A 235 -10.60 -8.17 -8.21
CA ASP A 235 -10.44 -8.12 -9.67
C ASP A 235 -9.42 -9.14 -10.21
N LYS A 236 -8.47 -9.55 -9.35
CA LYS A 236 -7.47 -10.59 -9.61
C LYS A 236 -7.82 -11.95 -9.00
N VAL A 237 -8.99 -12.09 -8.40
CA VAL A 237 -9.44 -13.31 -7.70
C VAL A 237 -10.66 -13.86 -8.42
N VAL A 238 -10.51 -15.04 -8.99
CA VAL A 238 -11.63 -15.77 -9.60
C VAL A 238 -12.50 -16.42 -8.52
N PRO A 239 -13.83 -16.49 -8.73
CA PRO A 239 -14.71 -17.33 -7.90
C PRO A 239 -14.19 -18.75 -7.77
N PHE A 240 -14.34 -19.36 -6.59
CA PHE A 240 -13.76 -20.68 -6.34
C PHE A 240 -14.28 -21.76 -7.30
N ALA A 241 -15.57 -21.70 -7.67
CA ALA A 241 -16.18 -22.64 -8.62
C ALA A 241 -15.48 -22.62 -10.01
N GLU A 242 -14.93 -21.48 -10.41
CA GLU A 242 -14.24 -21.29 -11.70
C GLU A 242 -12.71 -21.44 -11.60
N ALA A 243 -12.18 -21.50 -10.38
CA ALA A 243 -10.74 -21.45 -10.12
C ALA A 243 -10.00 -22.63 -10.75
N GLU A 244 -10.55 -23.85 -10.68
CA GLU A 244 -9.93 -25.03 -11.27
C GLU A 244 -9.84 -24.90 -12.80
N GLN A 245 -10.96 -24.53 -13.44
CA GLN A 245 -11.00 -24.37 -14.89
C GLN A 245 -10.03 -23.29 -15.34
N THR A 246 -9.95 -22.18 -14.60
CA THR A 246 -9.01 -21.10 -14.89
C THR A 246 -7.56 -21.56 -14.77
N ALA A 247 -7.20 -22.28 -13.71
CA ALA A 247 -5.84 -22.83 -13.56
C ALA A 247 -5.47 -23.80 -14.70
N ARG A 248 -6.42 -24.60 -15.19
CA ARG A 248 -6.22 -25.49 -16.35
C ARG A 248 -6.03 -24.70 -17.66
N ARG A 249 -6.80 -23.62 -17.87
CA ARG A 249 -6.62 -22.72 -19.03
C ARG A 249 -5.24 -22.08 -19.02
N GLU A 250 -4.80 -21.55 -17.88
CA GLU A 250 -3.45 -20.99 -17.73
C GLU A 250 -2.35 -22.03 -17.99
N LEU A 251 -2.53 -23.27 -17.51
CA LEU A 251 -1.61 -24.36 -17.80
C LEU A 251 -1.46 -24.63 -19.30
N ASP A 252 -2.55 -24.57 -20.07
CA ASP A 252 -2.53 -24.77 -21.52
C ASP A 252 -1.91 -23.56 -22.26
N THR A 253 -2.13 -22.33 -21.77
CA THR A 253 -1.46 -21.12 -22.24
C THR A 253 0.05 -21.22 -22.08
N VAL A 254 0.53 -21.55 -20.87
CA VAL A 254 1.97 -21.71 -20.59
C VAL A 254 2.56 -22.87 -21.39
N ARG A 255 1.81 -23.98 -21.58
CA ARG A 255 2.27 -25.10 -22.43
C ARG A 255 2.47 -24.66 -23.88
N THR A 256 1.58 -23.84 -24.42
CA THR A 256 1.71 -23.29 -25.78
C THR A 256 2.96 -22.41 -25.87
N ARG A 257 3.12 -21.48 -24.92
CA ARG A 257 4.30 -20.62 -24.84
C ARG A 257 5.60 -21.42 -24.72
N GLN A 258 5.59 -22.50 -23.96
CA GLN A 258 6.75 -23.37 -23.79
C GLN A 258 7.22 -24.00 -25.10
N GLN A 259 6.29 -24.40 -25.97
CA GLN A 259 6.62 -24.95 -27.28
C GLN A 259 7.19 -23.87 -28.22
N GLU A 260 6.68 -22.64 -28.14
CA GLU A 260 7.25 -21.50 -28.87
C GLU A 260 8.68 -21.20 -28.44
N VAL A 261 8.92 -21.07 -27.12
CA VAL A 261 10.24 -20.79 -26.55
C VAL A 261 11.23 -21.90 -26.92
N ARG A 262 10.80 -23.17 -26.92
CA ARG A 262 11.64 -24.29 -27.40
C ARG A 262 12.15 -24.07 -28.83
N ASN A 263 11.26 -23.64 -29.73
CA ASN A 263 11.61 -23.41 -31.12
C ASN A 263 12.55 -22.21 -31.25
N LEU A 264 12.28 -21.11 -30.53
CA LEU A 264 13.12 -19.92 -30.49
C LEU A 264 14.53 -20.20 -29.96
N VAL A 265 14.65 -21.02 -28.91
CA VAL A 265 15.95 -21.49 -28.39
C VAL A 265 16.72 -22.24 -29.47
N ALA A 266 16.07 -23.17 -30.18
CA ALA A 266 16.72 -23.94 -31.24
C ALA A 266 17.13 -23.07 -32.46
N ASP A 267 16.36 -22.03 -32.77
CA ASP A 267 16.70 -21.05 -33.82
C ASP A 267 17.90 -20.18 -33.42
N GLU A 268 17.92 -19.63 -32.20
CA GLU A 268 19.03 -18.81 -31.71
C GLU A 268 20.32 -19.61 -31.51
N GLU A 269 20.24 -20.87 -31.07
CA GLU A 269 21.40 -21.77 -31.00
C GLU A 269 22.03 -21.99 -32.39
N ARG A 270 21.20 -22.19 -33.43
CA ARG A 270 21.67 -22.30 -34.82
C ARG A 270 22.30 -20.99 -35.31
N ALA A 271 21.71 -19.84 -34.99
CA ALA A 271 22.23 -18.53 -35.36
C ALA A 271 23.60 -18.25 -34.71
N LEU A 272 23.74 -18.55 -33.41
CA LEU A 272 24.99 -18.41 -32.67
C LEU A 272 26.07 -19.36 -33.19
N ALA A 273 25.73 -20.61 -33.51
CA ALA A 273 26.70 -21.55 -34.10
C ALA A 273 27.22 -21.04 -35.47
N SER A 274 26.34 -20.48 -36.30
CA SER A 274 26.71 -19.84 -37.57
C SER A 274 27.62 -18.64 -37.37
N LEU A 275 27.31 -17.76 -36.40
CA LEU A 275 28.16 -16.62 -36.06
C LEU A 275 29.53 -17.05 -35.51
N GLY A 276 29.58 -18.03 -34.62
CA GLY A 276 30.82 -18.59 -34.09
C GLY A 276 31.69 -19.18 -35.20
N THR A 277 31.08 -19.83 -36.19
CA THR A 277 31.78 -20.34 -37.39
C THR A 277 32.35 -19.20 -38.22
N ARG A 278 31.57 -18.13 -38.48
CA ARG A 278 32.03 -16.93 -39.19
C ARG A 278 33.18 -16.24 -38.45
N PHE A 279 33.04 -16.06 -37.13
CA PHE A 279 34.07 -15.47 -36.29
C PHE A 279 35.38 -16.28 -36.36
N ALA A 280 35.31 -17.61 -36.21
CA ALA A 280 36.47 -18.49 -36.33
C ALA A 280 37.15 -18.42 -37.70
N ALA A 281 36.37 -18.35 -38.80
CA ALA A 281 36.89 -18.26 -40.16
C ALA A 281 37.64 -16.94 -40.42
N THR A 282 37.21 -15.84 -39.79
CA THR A 282 37.87 -14.54 -39.96
C THR A 282 39.15 -14.38 -39.13
N ARG A 283 39.40 -15.23 -38.13
CA ARG A 283 40.45 -15.05 -37.10
C ARG A 283 41.87 -14.89 -37.66
N THR A 284 42.17 -15.53 -38.79
CA THR A 284 43.51 -15.52 -39.40
C THR A 284 43.70 -14.43 -40.46
N GLN A 285 42.69 -13.58 -40.69
CA GLN A 285 42.69 -12.59 -41.78
C GLN A 285 42.83 -11.15 -41.24
N PRO A 286 44.01 -10.50 -41.39
CA PRO A 286 44.24 -9.16 -40.84
C PRO A 286 43.31 -8.07 -41.39
N HIS A 287 42.90 -8.19 -42.66
CA HIS A 287 42.01 -7.22 -43.31
C HIS A 287 40.55 -7.32 -42.83
N LEU A 288 40.18 -8.33 -42.02
CA LEU A 288 38.83 -8.56 -41.51
C LEU A 288 38.65 -8.19 -40.04
N GLN A 289 39.60 -7.48 -39.41
CA GLN A 289 39.52 -7.10 -38.00
C GLN A 289 38.26 -6.29 -37.64
N ALA A 290 37.84 -5.36 -38.49
CA ALA A 290 36.61 -4.61 -38.26
C ALA A 290 35.37 -5.52 -38.26
N MET A 291 35.32 -6.50 -39.17
CA MET A 291 34.25 -7.50 -39.23
C MET A 291 34.25 -8.41 -37.99
N GLN A 292 35.42 -8.78 -37.47
CA GLN A 292 35.53 -9.56 -36.22
C GLN A 292 34.89 -8.83 -35.04
N ALA A 293 35.12 -7.52 -34.90
CA ALA A 293 34.53 -6.73 -33.82
C ALA A 293 32.99 -6.71 -33.91
N THR A 294 32.43 -6.52 -35.11
CA THR A 294 30.97 -6.58 -35.33
C THR A 294 30.40 -7.97 -35.03
N LEU A 295 31.07 -9.04 -35.48
CA LEU A 295 30.64 -10.42 -35.20
C LEU A 295 30.67 -10.73 -33.70
N GLN A 296 31.69 -10.25 -32.98
CA GLN A 296 31.80 -10.42 -31.53
C GLN A 296 30.63 -9.75 -30.80
N GLU A 297 30.29 -8.51 -31.16
CA GLU A 297 29.16 -7.80 -30.56
C GLU A 297 27.81 -8.50 -30.85
N GLU A 298 27.63 -9.02 -32.06
CA GLU A 298 26.44 -9.79 -32.42
C GLU A 298 26.33 -11.10 -31.63
N ILE A 299 27.45 -11.82 -31.46
CA ILE A 299 27.54 -13.03 -30.63
C ILE A 299 27.14 -12.73 -29.19
N GLU A 300 27.69 -11.67 -28.59
CA GLU A 300 27.37 -11.30 -27.21
C GLU A 300 25.90 -10.95 -27.03
N THR A 301 25.33 -10.20 -27.98
CA THR A 301 23.92 -9.81 -27.95
C THR A 301 22.99 -11.01 -28.07
N ARG A 302 23.23 -11.90 -29.03
CA ARG A 302 22.44 -13.12 -29.19
C ARG A 302 22.64 -14.11 -28.04
N THR A 303 23.83 -14.17 -27.45
CA THR A 303 24.08 -14.99 -26.26
C THR A 303 23.23 -14.53 -25.08
N ARG A 304 23.10 -13.21 -24.86
CA ARG A 304 22.19 -12.67 -23.84
C ARG A 304 20.74 -13.04 -24.14
N ALA A 305 20.29 -12.87 -25.39
CA ALA A 305 18.93 -13.23 -25.79
C ALA A 305 18.63 -14.74 -25.59
N LEU A 306 19.57 -15.62 -25.98
CA LEU A 306 19.46 -17.05 -25.76
C LEU A 306 19.38 -17.41 -24.27
N ASN A 307 20.18 -16.74 -23.43
CA ASN A 307 20.13 -16.96 -21.98
C ASN A 307 18.77 -16.53 -21.39
N THR A 308 18.19 -15.43 -21.84
CA THR A 308 16.82 -15.02 -21.46
C THR A 308 15.79 -16.07 -21.87
N LEU A 309 15.85 -16.57 -23.10
CA LEU A 309 14.93 -17.62 -23.58
C LEU A 309 15.08 -18.93 -22.79
N ARG A 310 16.30 -19.31 -22.43
CA ARG A 310 16.57 -20.51 -21.61
C ARG A 310 16.08 -20.35 -20.17
N ALA A 311 16.19 -19.15 -19.60
CA ALA A 311 15.60 -18.84 -18.30
C ALA A 311 14.08 -18.97 -18.36
N GLU A 312 13.43 -18.31 -19.33
CA GLU A 312 11.99 -18.41 -19.57
C GLU A 312 11.53 -19.87 -19.77
N TYR A 313 12.27 -20.65 -20.55
CA TYR A 313 11.99 -22.08 -20.76
C TYR A 313 11.99 -22.87 -19.44
N THR A 314 12.92 -22.57 -18.54
CA THR A 314 13.06 -23.24 -17.25
C THR A 314 11.95 -22.81 -16.29
N ASP A 315 11.65 -21.51 -16.24
CA ASP A 315 10.59 -20.95 -15.41
C ASP A 315 9.21 -21.48 -15.83
N ASN A 316 8.96 -21.59 -17.13
CA ASN A 316 7.72 -22.16 -17.67
C ASN A 316 7.52 -23.63 -17.25
N LEU A 317 8.57 -24.47 -17.21
CA LEU A 317 8.44 -25.85 -16.73
C LEU A 317 8.02 -25.87 -15.26
N ALA A 318 8.68 -25.07 -14.42
CA ALA A 318 8.35 -24.97 -13.00
C ALA A 318 6.94 -24.43 -12.78
N LEU A 319 6.51 -23.42 -13.54
CA LEU A 319 5.18 -22.86 -13.49
C LEU A 319 4.11 -23.86 -13.93
N MET A 320 4.35 -24.63 -15.00
CA MET A 320 3.43 -25.69 -15.44
C MET A 320 3.23 -26.76 -14.36
N ASP A 321 4.29 -27.18 -13.68
CA ASP A 321 4.18 -28.17 -12.58
C ASP A 321 3.44 -27.57 -11.38
N ALA A 322 3.71 -26.31 -11.03
CA ALA A 322 2.99 -25.60 -9.98
C ALA A 322 1.49 -25.42 -10.30
N LEU A 323 1.14 -25.03 -11.52
CA LEU A 323 -0.25 -24.89 -11.98
C LEU A 323 -0.97 -26.24 -11.99
N ARG A 324 -0.30 -27.33 -12.40
CA ARG A 324 -0.87 -28.68 -12.35
C ARG A 324 -1.19 -29.10 -10.92
N ALA A 325 -0.26 -28.93 -9.99
CA ALA A 325 -0.46 -29.24 -8.57
C ALA A 325 -1.54 -28.34 -7.94
N TYR A 326 -1.59 -27.07 -8.34
CA TYR A 326 -2.62 -26.13 -7.89
C TYR A 326 -4.02 -26.53 -8.38
N ALA A 327 -4.17 -26.85 -9.67
CA ALA A 327 -5.45 -27.33 -10.21
C ALA A 327 -5.93 -28.63 -9.54
N GLN A 328 -5.02 -29.55 -9.20
CA GLN A 328 -5.37 -30.76 -8.46
C GLN A 328 -5.88 -30.48 -7.04
N ARG A 329 -5.25 -29.54 -6.32
CA ARG A 329 -5.72 -29.11 -5.00
C ARG A 329 -7.10 -28.45 -5.06
N LEU A 330 -7.33 -27.60 -6.07
CA LEU A 330 -8.64 -26.98 -6.30
C LEU A 330 -9.72 -28.03 -6.59
N ALA A 331 -9.42 -29.03 -7.43
CA ALA A 331 -10.32 -30.14 -7.72
C ALA A 331 -10.66 -30.98 -6.48
N ALA A 332 -9.74 -31.05 -5.50
CA ALA A 332 -9.96 -31.69 -4.21
C ALA A 332 -10.75 -30.83 -3.20
N GLY A 333 -11.14 -29.60 -3.58
CA GLY A 333 -11.86 -28.67 -2.72
C GLY A 333 -10.96 -27.84 -1.79
N GLU A 334 -9.64 -27.90 -1.94
CA GLU A 334 -8.72 -27.14 -1.08
C GLU A 334 -8.72 -25.65 -1.46
N ARG A 335 -9.23 -24.84 -0.53
CA ARG A 335 -9.09 -23.38 -0.56
C ARG A 335 -7.82 -23.04 0.20
N GLY A 336 -6.83 -22.44 -0.46
CA GLY A 336 -5.51 -22.10 0.11
C GLY A 336 -5.57 -21.24 1.40
N PRO A 337 -4.46 -20.69 1.90
CA PRO A 337 -4.47 -19.97 3.18
C PRO A 337 -5.47 -18.79 3.18
N VAL A 338 -6.34 -18.73 4.20
CA VAL A 338 -7.45 -17.74 4.34
C VAL A 338 -7.02 -16.27 4.23
N ARG A 339 -5.77 -15.97 4.61
CA ARG A 339 -5.23 -14.62 4.73
C ARG A 339 -4.00 -14.37 3.85
N ALA A 340 -3.78 -15.18 2.82
CA ALA A 340 -2.60 -15.05 1.94
C ALA A 340 -2.52 -13.69 1.24
N HIS A 341 -3.65 -13.02 1.06
CA HIS A 341 -3.73 -11.70 0.41
C HIS A 341 -3.44 -10.53 1.36
N ILE A 342 -3.45 -10.74 2.68
CA ILE A 342 -3.28 -9.66 3.65
C ILE A 342 -1.79 -9.36 3.80
N LYS A 343 -1.40 -8.14 3.45
CA LYS A 343 -0.05 -7.60 3.66
C LYS A 343 0.02 -6.75 4.92
N HIS A 344 -1.02 -5.94 5.17
CA HIS A 344 -1.12 -5.04 6.30
C HIS A 344 -2.42 -5.29 7.04
N ALA A 345 -2.40 -6.24 7.98
CA ALA A 345 -3.57 -6.55 8.78
C ALA A 345 -3.92 -5.38 9.70
N HIS A 346 -5.11 -4.81 9.56
CA HIS A 346 -5.68 -3.91 10.56
C HIS A 346 -5.98 -4.73 11.80
N GLN A 347 -5.07 -4.72 12.77
CA GLN A 347 -5.25 -5.40 14.04
C GLN A 347 -5.42 -4.37 15.15
N PRO A 348 -6.25 -4.68 16.17
CA PRO A 348 -6.34 -3.83 17.33
C PRO A 348 -4.99 -3.79 18.03
N ALA A 349 -4.66 -2.63 18.60
CA ALA A 349 -3.50 -2.45 19.44
C ALA A 349 -3.53 -3.47 20.58
N GLU A 350 -2.38 -4.11 20.82
CA GLU A 350 -2.27 -5.08 21.89
C GLU A 350 -2.62 -4.42 23.23
N PRO A 351 -3.53 -5.01 24.03
CA PRO A 351 -3.82 -4.49 25.35
C PRO A 351 -2.54 -4.47 26.20
N PRO A 352 -2.35 -3.47 27.08
CA PRO A 352 -1.11 -3.26 27.82
C PRO A 352 -0.87 -4.35 28.87
N HIS A 353 -0.44 -5.53 28.44
CA HIS A 353 -0.18 -6.68 29.30
C HIS A 353 1.30 -6.83 29.71
N SER A 354 2.20 -6.01 29.17
CA SER A 354 3.62 -6.10 29.52
C SER A 354 3.97 -5.25 30.75
N ARG A 355 4.79 -5.80 31.67
CA ARG A 355 5.36 -5.04 32.81
C ARG A 355 6.16 -3.80 32.36
N ARG A 356 6.68 -3.81 31.12
CA ARG A 356 7.41 -2.68 30.52
C ARG A 356 6.49 -1.51 30.21
N THR A 357 5.24 -1.75 29.82
CA THR A 357 4.26 -0.69 29.50
C THR A 357 3.84 0.09 30.74
N ARG A 358 3.59 -0.60 31.87
CA ARG A 358 3.31 0.06 33.15
C ARG A 358 4.49 0.90 33.66
N PHE A 359 5.72 0.41 33.45
CA PHE A 359 6.91 1.18 33.80
C PHE A 359 7.07 2.41 32.91
N ALA A 360 6.69 2.32 31.63
CA ALA A 360 6.66 3.45 30.71
C ALA A 360 5.66 4.54 31.14
N GLU A 361 4.46 4.15 31.57
CA GLU A 361 3.44 5.07 32.08
C GLU A 361 3.90 5.79 33.36
N VAL A 362 4.45 5.03 34.32
CA VAL A 362 4.99 5.61 35.57
C VAL A 362 6.18 6.52 35.28
N TRP A 363 7.07 6.13 34.36
CA TRP A 363 8.18 6.96 33.94
C TRP A 363 7.70 8.26 33.27
N ALA A 364 6.72 8.20 32.36
CA ALA A 364 6.16 9.37 31.70
C ALA A 364 5.51 10.36 32.69
N ALA A 365 4.86 9.86 33.76
CA ALA A 365 4.29 10.70 34.80
C ALA A 365 5.35 11.39 35.68
N ILE A 366 6.45 10.71 35.98
CA ILE A 366 7.53 11.23 36.86
C ILE A 366 8.51 12.12 36.09
N SER A 367 8.74 11.82 34.80
CA SER A 367 9.78 12.45 33.98
C SER A 367 9.61 13.97 33.87
N VAL A 368 8.38 14.46 33.66
CA VAL A 368 8.11 15.89 33.53
C VAL A 368 8.44 16.64 34.82
N GLY A 369 8.03 16.10 35.98
CA GLY A 369 8.32 16.68 37.29
C GLY A 369 9.82 16.67 37.61
N LEU A 370 10.50 15.56 37.30
CA LEU A 370 11.93 15.43 37.49
C LEU A 370 12.71 16.40 36.58
N MET A 371 12.29 16.57 35.33
CA MET A 371 12.91 17.50 34.39
C MET A 371 12.81 18.94 34.87
N LEU A 372 11.64 19.36 35.37
CA LEU A 372 11.45 20.70 35.94
C LEU A 372 12.35 20.95 37.16
N LEU A 373 12.46 19.99 38.08
CA LEU A 373 13.34 20.10 39.24
C LEU A 373 14.80 20.21 38.85
N VAL A 374 15.23 19.43 37.85
CA VAL A 374 16.60 19.45 37.34
C VAL A 374 16.92 20.76 36.62
N VAL A 375 15.98 21.31 35.84
CA VAL A 375 16.12 22.64 35.18
C VAL A 375 16.29 23.74 36.24
N ILE A 376 15.44 23.74 37.28
CA ILE A 376 15.53 24.71 38.38
C ILE A 376 16.85 24.57 39.12
N PHE A 377 17.30 23.33 39.38
CA PHE A 377 18.57 23.06 40.04
C PHE A 377 19.76 23.57 39.21
N LEU A 378 19.79 23.29 37.91
CA LEU A 378 20.83 23.79 37.01
C LEU A 378 20.85 25.32 36.94
N ALA A 379 19.68 25.95 36.89
CA ALA A 379 19.55 27.41 36.85
C ALA A 379 20.04 28.09 38.12
N TYR A 380 19.80 27.48 39.29
CA TYR A 380 20.18 28.06 40.57
C TYR A 380 21.62 27.76 40.99
N PHE A 381 22.08 26.52 40.82
CA PHE A 381 23.37 26.06 41.36
C PHE A 381 24.50 26.01 40.33
N LEU A 382 24.19 25.86 39.04
CA LEU A 382 25.18 25.68 37.97
C LEU A 382 24.88 26.56 36.74
N PRO A 383 24.63 27.88 36.90
CA PRO A 383 24.17 28.75 35.82
C PRO A 383 25.16 28.83 34.64
N GLY A 384 26.47 28.69 34.90
CA GLY A 384 27.51 28.68 33.86
C GLY A 384 27.48 27.45 32.95
N TYR A 385 26.80 26.37 33.36
CA TYR A 385 26.69 25.13 32.59
C TYR A 385 25.27 24.86 32.09
N LEU A 386 24.37 25.85 32.18
CA LEU A 386 22.94 25.67 31.93
C LEU A 386 22.64 25.04 30.55
N ALA A 387 23.27 25.54 29.49
CA ALA A 387 23.07 25.03 28.14
C ALA A 387 23.58 23.59 27.96
N GLY A 388 24.80 23.30 28.45
CA GLY A 388 25.38 21.95 28.38
C GLY A 388 24.67 20.93 29.27
N GLY A 389 24.24 21.36 30.46
CA GLY A 389 23.47 20.54 31.39
C GLY A 389 22.09 20.19 30.83
N LEU A 390 21.36 21.17 30.28
CA LEU A 390 20.08 20.93 29.61
C LEU A 390 20.22 19.92 28.46
N ALA A 391 21.23 20.09 27.60
CA ALA A 391 21.48 19.17 26.50
C ALA A 391 21.77 17.73 27.00
N ALA A 392 22.58 17.58 28.05
CA ALA A 392 22.91 16.28 28.63
C ALA A 392 21.69 15.58 29.26
N ILE A 393 20.82 16.34 29.94
CA ILE A 393 19.60 15.79 30.55
C ILE A 393 18.55 15.43 29.51
N ILE A 394 18.35 16.26 28.48
CA ILE A 394 17.47 15.92 27.36
C ILE A 394 17.95 14.64 26.67
N ALA A 395 19.26 14.50 26.43
CA ALA A 395 19.84 13.29 25.86
C ALA A 395 19.62 12.06 26.75
N LEU A 396 19.82 12.19 28.07
CA LEU A 396 19.59 11.12 29.03
C LEU A 396 18.13 10.68 29.07
N PHE A 397 17.19 11.63 29.06
CA PHE A 397 15.76 11.33 29.04
C PHE A 397 15.33 10.65 27.75
N ALA A 398 15.77 11.15 26.60
CA ALA A 398 15.51 10.53 25.31
C ALA A 398 16.06 9.10 25.25
N PHE A 399 17.24 8.85 25.84
CA PHE A 399 17.82 7.51 25.93
C PHE A 399 17.02 6.56 26.83
N ILE A 400 16.62 7.02 28.02
CA ILE A 400 15.80 6.20 28.94
C ILE A 400 14.43 5.91 28.31
N GLU A 401 13.80 6.90 27.69
CA GLU A 401 12.51 6.73 27.01
C GLU A 401 12.59 5.75 25.83
N ALA A 402 13.60 5.86 24.97
CA ALA A 402 13.82 4.94 23.87
C ALA A 402 14.11 3.50 24.34
N SER A 403 14.85 3.36 25.44
CA SER A 403 15.13 2.06 26.07
C SER A 403 13.87 1.39 26.60
N ILE A 404 13.00 2.16 27.26
CA ILE A 404 11.75 1.65 27.83
C ILE A 404 10.75 1.27 26.71
N ARG A 405 10.69 2.07 25.64
CA ARG A 405 9.80 1.82 24.48
C ARG A 405 10.34 0.79 23.48
N GLY A 406 11.55 0.27 23.69
CA GLY A 406 12.18 -0.70 22.78
C GLY A 406 12.58 -0.14 21.42
N ARG A 407 12.78 1.18 21.33
CA ARG A 407 13.07 1.94 20.09
C ARG A 407 14.51 2.49 20.08
N LEU A 408 15.45 1.74 20.64
CA LEU A 408 16.86 2.15 20.73
C LEU A 408 17.50 2.32 19.35
N ASP A 409 17.12 1.47 18.41
CA ASP A 409 17.48 1.51 16.99
C ASP A 409 17.03 2.84 16.34
N GLN A 410 15.79 3.27 16.59
CA GLN A 410 15.26 4.53 16.07
C GLN A 410 15.96 5.74 16.69
N LEU A 411 16.23 5.74 18.00
CA LEU A 411 16.96 6.82 18.67
C LEU A 411 18.37 6.99 18.10
N ILE A 412 19.12 5.89 17.95
CA ILE A 412 20.48 5.91 17.39
C ILE A 412 20.44 6.50 15.97
N THR A 413 19.44 6.09 15.18
CA THR A 413 19.24 6.60 13.83
C THR A 413 18.93 8.09 13.82
N SER A 414 17.97 8.56 14.62
CA SER A 414 17.61 9.98 14.73
C SER A 414 18.76 10.87 15.21
N VAL A 415 19.53 10.40 16.20
CA VAL A 415 20.73 11.12 16.69
C VAL A 415 21.79 11.19 15.59
N THR A 416 22.01 10.09 14.86
CA THR A 416 22.95 10.05 13.73
C THR A 416 22.53 11.03 12.63
N PHE A 417 21.24 11.07 12.30
CA PHE A 417 20.70 12.04 11.34
C PHE A 417 20.87 13.49 11.81
N ALA A 418 20.56 13.78 13.08
CA ALA A 418 20.73 15.12 13.65
C ALA A 418 22.21 15.55 13.61
N LEU A 419 23.13 14.67 13.99
CA LEU A 419 24.58 14.93 13.93
C LEU A 419 25.05 15.11 12.48
N THR A 420 24.53 14.32 11.54
CA THR A 420 24.85 14.44 10.11
C THR A 420 24.34 15.77 9.55
N LEU A 421 23.14 16.20 9.94
CA LEU A 421 22.57 17.48 9.54
C LEU A 421 23.39 18.64 10.11
N ILE A 422 23.75 18.58 11.39
CA ILE A 422 24.62 19.59 12.03
C ILE A 422 25.97 19.63 11.32
N ALA A 423 26.59 18.48 11.07
CA ALA A 423 27.84 18.39 10.33
C ALA A 423 27.71 19.00 8.92
N ALA A 424 26.62 18.70 8.19
CA ALA A 424 26.36 19.28 6.88
C ALA A 424 26.18 20.80 6.94
N LEU A 425 25.47 21.33 7.95
CA LEU A 425 25.31 22.77 8.16
C LEU A 425 26.64 23.44 8.50
N VAL A 426 27.45 22.81 9.34
CA VAL A 426 28.81 23.30 9.67
C VAL A 426 29.68 23.31 8.41
N LEU A 427 29.63 22.27 7.58
CA LEU A 427 30.35 22.24 6.31
C LEU A 427 29.86 23.31 5.34
N LEU A 428 28.54 23.51 5.21
CA LEU A 428 27.95 24.55 4.36
C LEU A 428 28.36 25.95 4.81
N TYR A 429 28.37 26.20 6.13
CA TYR A 429 28.78 27.48 6.67
C TYR A 429 30.28 27.72 6.50
N GLN A 430 31.10 26.71 6.82
CA GLN A 430 32.56 26.82 6.79
C GLN A 430 33.12 26.92 5.37
N PHE A 431 32.52 26.18 4.42
CA PHE A 431 32.99 26.09 3.01
C PHE A 431 32.06 26.80 2.03
N TYR A 432 31.29 27.78 2.51
CA TYR A 432 30.26 28.45 1.72
C TYR A 432 30.79 28.98 0.37
N TRP A 433 31.96 29.64 0.38
CA TRP A 433 32.54 30.24 -0.82
C TRP A 433 33.12 29.20 -1.77
N GLU A 434 33.77 28.17 -1.25
CA GLU A 434 34.33 27.06 -2.00
C GLU A 434 33.21 26.28 -2.72
N ILE A 435 32.07 26.07 -2.04
CA ILE A 435 30.89 25.44 -2.63
C ILE A 435 30.33 26.29 -3.77
N ILE A 436 30.21 27.61 -3.61
CA ILE A 436 29.76 28.51 -4.68
C ILE A 436 30.70 28.44 -5.88
N VAL A 437 32.02 28.52 -5.66
CA VAL A 437 33.02 28.43 -6.71
C VAL A 437 32.90 27.11 -7.47
N LEU A 438 32.72 25.99 -6.75
CA LEU A 438 32.59 24.65 -7.34
C LEU A 438 31.30 24.50 -8.16
N VAL A 439 30.18 25.08 -7.69
CA VAL A 439 28.91 25.12 -8.42
C VAL A 439 29.03 25.94 -9.72
N VAL A 440 29.67 27.11 -9.66
CA VAL A 440 29.90 27.95 -10.85
C VAL A 440 30.82 27.27 -11.85
N LEU A 441 31.89 26.61 -11.37
CA LEU A 441 32.79 25.80 -12.22
C LEU A 441 32.05 24.64 -12.89
N ALA A 442 31.23 23.90 -12.13
CA ALA A 442 30.44 22.79 -12.66
C ALA A 442 29.43 23.27 -13.73
N ALA A 443 28.75 24.40 -13.49
CA ALA A 443 27.87 25.01 -14.47
C ALA A 443 28.63 25.47 -15.73
N GLY A 444 29.81 26.05 -15.58
CA GLY A 444 30.68 26.45 -16.69
C GLY A 444 31.15 25.26 -17.53
N VAL A 445 31.58 24.17 -16.89
CA VAL A 445 31.96 22.92 -17.56
C VAL A 445 30.77 22.28 -18.27
N TYR A 446 29.59 22.30 -17.64
CA TYR A 446 28.37 21.78 -18.24
C TYR A 446 27.99 22.55 -19.52
N ILE A 447 27.99 23.89 -19.48
CA ILE A 447 27.73 24.73 -20.66
C ILE A 447 28.77 24.46 -21.75
N LEU A 448 30.04 24.33 -21.37
CA LEU A 448 31.11 24.04 -22.32
C LEU A 448 30.91 22.67 -23.00
N PHE A 449 30.52 21.65 -22.23
CA PHE A 449 30.21 20.31 -22.72
C PHE A 449 28.99 20.31 -23.66
N ASP A 450 27.94 21.06 -23.31
CA ASP A 450 26.74 21.19 -24.14
C ASP A 450 27.04 21.89 -25.46
N ASN A 451 27.80 22.99 -25.43
CA ASN A 451 28.26 23.70 -26.63
C ASN A 451 29.16 22.82 -27.51
N LEU A 452 30.07 22.05 -26.92
CA LEU A 452 30.91 21.07 -27.65
C LEU A 452 30.07 19.97 -28.30
N ARG A 453 29.00 19.52 -27.63
CA ARG A 453 28.08 18.53 -28.16
C ARG A 453 27.27 19.06 -29.34
N GLU A 454 26.85 20.33 -29.30
CA GLU A 454 26.16 20.99 -30.41
C GLU A 454 27.07 21.16 -31.63
N LEU A 455 28.36 21.44 -31.43
CA LEU A 455 29.37 21.58 -32.51
C LEU A 455 29.71 20.26 -33.22
N ILE A 456 29.42 19.10 -32.62
CA ILE A 456 29.70 17.77 -33.18
C ILE A 456 28.48 17.20 -33.93
N ARG A 457 27.31 17.85 -33.86
CA ARG A 457 26.15 17.61 -34.73
C ARG A 457 26.20 18.49 -35.96
#